data_AF-A0A935PTJ0-F1
#
_entry.id   AF-A0A935PTJ0-F1
#
_cell.length_a   1.000
_cell.length_b   1.000
_cell.length_c   1.000
_cell.angle_alpha   90.00
_cell.angle_beta   90.00
_cell.angle_gamma   90.00
#
_symmetry.space_group_name_H-M   'P 1'
#
loop_
_entity.id
_entity.type
_entity.pdbx_description
1 polymer ?
#
loop_
_entity_poly.entity_id
_entity_poly.type
_entity_poly.pdbx_seq_one_letter_code
_entity_poly.pdbx_strand_id
1 'polypeptide(L)'
;MRLASLPGGGAVPSDFGDAAAEHRATREACGLFDFSFMGAWEILGRDAAAHLARLQTRDLRALVPGRCAYTLLLREDGTVLNDATVWMFSPERYWLFTGRPSDGECVSGVSAVHDAIARPLAPRAVIALQGPASGAALAKLLGSQAVRDLSYFRFVERELPGGPALVARLGYSGELGYEIVLDESRAVDAWQALAAAGAAYGLREAGFGAADSLRIECGHILFLRELATPRLPAALGLARLVTSADSAMRGESAAGGFRRRVHAAGGHRDRRFGRAPVGASGGDHERGGFAHVRGADRAGLRARRA
;
A
#
# COMPACT_ATOMS: atom_id res chain seq x y z
N MET A 1 19.15 -7.44 -15.83
CA MET A 1 17.72 -7.48 -15.45
C MET A 1 17.14 -8.82 -15.85
N ARG A 2 16.48 -9.51 -14.92
CA ARG A 2 15.65 -10.68 -15.19
C ARG A 2 14.18 -10.25 -15.14
N LEU A 3 13.30 -10.92 -15.88
CA LEU A 3 11.86 -10.62 -15.91
C LEU A 3 11.08 -11.69 -15.13
N ALA A 4 10.04 -11.26 -14.42
CA ALA A 4 9.04 -12.13 -13.82
C ALA A 4 7.66 -11.82 -14.42
N SER A 5 6.85 -12.86 -14.56
CA SER A 5 5.43 -12.70 -14.83
C SER A 5 4.67 -12.51 -13.53
N LEU A 6 3.83 -11.49 -13.46
CA LEU A 6 2.94 -11.30 -12.32
C LEU A 6 1.69 -12.18 -12.45
N PRO A 7 1.11 -12.64 -11.32
CA PRO A 7 -0.17 -13.33 -11.34
C PRO A 7 -1.22 -12.42 -12.02
N GLY A 8 -1.79 -12.81 -13.15
CA GLY A 8 -2.81 -12.02 -13.86
C GLY A 8 -2.31 -11.11 -14.99
N GLY A 9 -1.05 -11.27 -15.43
CA GLY A 9 -0.52 -10.69 -16.67
C GLY A 9 0.50 -9.58 -16.46
N GLY A 10 1.33 -9.32 -17.48
CA GLY A 10 2.41 -8.33 -17.46
C GLY A 10 3.78 -8.93 -17.06
N ALA A 11 4.84 -8.37 -17.64
CA ALA A 11 6.22 -8.67 -17.28
C ALA A 11 6.80 -7.49 -16.50
N VAL A 12 7.38 -7.76 -15.33
CA VAL A 12 8.10 -6.78 -14.53
C VAL A 12 9.54 -7.24 -14.35
N PRO A 13 10.49 -6.32 -14.09
CA PRO A 13 11.81 -6.72 -13.61
C PRO A 13 11.66 -7.58 -12.35
N SER A 14 12.11 -8.83 -12.38
CA SER A 14 12.21 -9.65 -11.17
C SER A 14 13.32 -9.13 -10.27
N ASP A 15 14.44 -8.75 -10.89
CA ASP A 15 15.63 -8.19 -10.29
C ASP A 15 16.48 -7.50 -11.37
N PHE A 16 17.35 -6.60 -10.92
CA PHE A 16 18.39 -5.94 -11.72
C PHE A 16 19.76 -6.62 -11.55
N GLY A 17 19.78 -7.86 -11.02
CA GLY A 17 20.96 -8.72 -10.91
C GLY A 17 21.17 -9.32 -9.52
N ASP A 18 20.66 -8.67 -8.47
CA ASP A 18 20.78 -9.16 -7.09
C ASP A 18 19.62 -8.62 -6.22
N ALA A 19 18.53 -9.39 -6.18
CA ALA A 19 17.33 -9.06 -5.40
C ALA A 19 17.62 -8.83 -3.91
N ALA A 20 18.63 -9.51 -3.34
CA ALA A 20 18.99 -9.35 -1.93
C ALA A 20 19.72 -8.01 -1.70
N ALA A 21 20.60 -7.60 -2.62
CA ALA A 21 21.22 -6.28 -2.56
C ALA A 21 20.22 -5.15 -2.84
N GLU A 22 19.26 -5.36 -3.74
CA GLU A 22 18.15 -4.42 -4.01
C GLU A 22 17.25 -4.23 -2.78
N HIS A 23 16.92 -5.33 -2.10
CA HIS A 23 16.20 -5.31 -0.83
C HIS A 23 16.99 -4.52 0.24
N ARG A 24 18.28 -4.85 0.46
CA ARG A 24 19.12 -4.15 1.44
C ARG A 24 19.22 -2.67 1.14
N ALA A 25 19.44 -2.30 -0.13
CA ALA A 25 19.47 -0.90 -0.53
C ALA A 25 18.14 -0.20 -0.25
N THR A 26 17.00 -0.86 -0.44
CA THR A 26 15.70 -0.26 -0.08
C THR A 26 15.56 -0.04 1.44
N ARG A 27 16.04 -0.97 2.26
CA ARG A 27 16.03 -0.84 3.73
C ARG A 27 16.98 0.23 4.25
N GLU A 28 18.18 0.31 3.70
CA GLU A 28 19.28 1.13 4.23
C GLU A 28 19.41 2.48 3.52
N ALA A 29 18.92 2.59 2.29
CA ALA A 29 19.13 3.70 1.38
C ALA A 29 17.87 4.00 0.54
N CYS A 30 17.86 3.60 -0.74
CA CYS A 30 16.74 3.81 -1.65
C CYS A 30 16.65 2.70 -2.71
N GLY A 31 15.43 2.25 -3.01
CA GLY A 31 15.07 1.37 -4.11
C GLY A 31 14.12 2.08 -5.09
N LEU A 32 14.37 1.91 -6.39
CA LEU A 32 13.52 2.43 -7.48
C LEU A 32 12.83 1.25 -8.18
N PHE A 33 11.51 1.22 -8.15
CA PHE A 33 10.70 0.10 -8.62
C PHE A 33 9.73 0.53 -9.71
N ASP A 34 9.47 -0.37 -10.65
CA ASP A 34 8.41 -0.22 -11.66
C ASP A 34 7.14 -0.96 -11.21
N PHE A 35 6.11 -0.19 -10.85
CA PHE A 35 4.77 -0.67 -10.47
C PHE A 35 3.72 -0.39 -11.55
N SER A 36 4.14 -0.12 -12.79
CA SER A 36 3.22 0.20 -13.91
C SER A 36 2.30 -0.96 -14.31
N PHE A 37 2.47 -2.13 -13.70
CA PHE A 37 1.56 -3.27 -13.84
C PHE A 37 0.21 -3.08 -13.14
N MET A 38 0.05 -2.10 -12.25
CA MET A 38 -1.19 -1.87 -11.51
C MET A 38 -2.35 -1.54 -12.45
N GLY A 39 -3.57 -1.93 -12.06
CA GLY A 39 -4.77 -1.45 -12.74
C GLY A 39 -5.08 -0.02 -12.31
N ALA A 40 -5.44 0.86 -13.24
CA ALA A 40 -5.72 2.26 -12.95
C ALA A 40 -7.06 2.67 -13.56
N TRP A 41 -7.95 3.19 -12.72
CA TRP A 41 -9.33 3.51 -13.08
C TRP A 41 -9.70 4.92 -12.65
N GLU A 42 -10.52 5.60 -13.44
CA GLU A 42 -11.13 6.88 -13.09
C GLU A 42 -12.62 6.67 -12.83
N ILE A 43 -13.09 7.18 -11.69
CA ILE A 43 -14.48 7.18 -11.28
C ILE A 43 -14.96 8.63 -11.26
N LEU A 44 -15.93 8.94 -12.11
CA LEU A 44 -16.44 10.30 -12.36
C LEU A 44 -17.94 10.39 -12.11
N GLY A 45 -18.41 11.53 -11.63
CA GLY A 45 -19.82 11.88 -11.51
C GLY A 45 -20.27 12.16 -10.08
N ARG A 46 -21.48 12.70 -9.92
CA ARG A 46 -22.03 13.11 -8.61
C ARG A 46 -22.10 11.98 -7.60
N ASP A 47 -22.25 10.75 -8.08
CA ASP A 47 -22.36 9.56 -7.24
C ASP A 47 -21.06 8.75 -7.17
N ALA A 48 -19.91 9.31 -7.59
CA ALA A 48 -18.63 8.60 -7.60
C ALA A 48 -18.24 8.03 -6.23
N ALA A 49 -18.52 8.76 -5.14
CA ALA A 49 -18.29 8.26 -3.78
C ALA A 49 -19.21 7.08 -3.42
N ALA A 50 -20.48 7.11 -3.85
CA ALA A 50 -21.43 6.02 -3.62
C ALA A 50 -21.07 4.77 -4.46
N HIS A 51 -20.60 4.97 -5.69
CA HIS A 51 -20.05 3.90 -6.53
C HIS A 51 -18.89 3.19 -5.81
N LEU A 52 -17.92 3.97 -5.30
CA LEU A 52 -16.82 3.42 -4.52
C LEU A 52 -17.31 2.75 -3.23
N ALA A 53 -18.24 3.33 -2.48
CA ALA A 53 -18.76 2.77 -1.23
C ALA A 53 -19.32 1.34 -1.39
N ARG A 54 -19.84 1.00 -2.58
CA ARG A 54 -20.29 -0.35 -2.91
C ARG A 54 -19.15 -1.36 -3.08
N LEU A 55 -17.99 -0.91 -3.58
CA LEU A 55 -16.86 -1.77 -3.94
C LEU A 55 -15.94 -2.12 -2.79
N GLN A 56 -15.81 -1.20 -1.84
CA GLN A 56 -14.66 -1.18 -0.97
C GLN A 56 -15.02 -0.96 0.50
N THR A 57 -14.07 -1.29 1.38
CA THR A 57 -14.32 -1.46 2.83
C THR A 57 -14.06 -0.23 3.68
N ARG A 58 -13.46 0.81 3.13
CA ARG A 58 -13.10 2.07 3.77
C ARG A 58 -14.25 3.07 3.73
N ASP A 59 -14.52 3.68 4.87
CA ASP A 59 -15.33 4.89 4.96
C ASP A 59 -14.59 6.08 4.33
N LEU A 60 -15.11 6.60 3.21
CA LEU A 60 -14.52 7.69 2.45
C LEU A 60 -15.02 9.07 2.86
N ARG A 61 -15.95 9.20 3.83
CA ARG A 61 -16.52 10.50 4.23
C ARG A 61 -15.48 11.49 4.76
N ALA A 62 -14.38 10.98 5.32
CA ALA A 62 -13.25 11.79 5.81
C ALA A 62 -12.14 11.99 4.77
N LEU A 63 -12.26 11.37 3.58
CA LEU A 63 -11.33 11.59 2.48
C LEU A 63 -11.62 12.96 1.87
N VAL A 64 -10.56 13.70 1.56
CA VAL A 64 -10.64 15.05 0.98
C VAL A 64 -9.72 15.14 -0.25
N PRO A 65 -9.91 16.11 -1.15
CA PRO A 65 -9.04 16.31 -2.30
C PRO A 65 -7.54 16.30 -1.95
N GLY A 66 -6.74 15.65 -2.80
CA GLY A 66 -5.30 15.48 -2.61
C GLY A 66 -4.92 14.44 -1.55
N ARG A 67 -5.87 13.60 -1.10
CA ARG A 67 -5.60 12.45 -0.22
C ARG A 67 -5.87 11.12 -0.90
N CYS A 68 -5.13 10.11 -0.44
CA CYS A 68 -5.36 8.73 -0.77
C CYS A 68 -5.98 7.95 0.40
N ALA A 69 -6.57 6.80 0.13
CA ALA A 69 -7.00 5.84 1.14
C ALA A 69 -6.75 4.40 0.68
N TYR A 70 -6.14 3.61 1.55
CA TYR A 70 -6.03 2.15 1.37
C TYR A 70 -7.35 1.47 1.72
N THR A 71 -7.73 0.48 0.92
CA THR A 71 -8.99 -0.25 1.09
C THR A 71 -8.91 -1.66 0.54
N LEU A 72 -9.79 -2.54 1.03
CA LEU A 72 -10.05 -3.86 0.44
C LEU A 72 -11.23 -3.78 -0.52
N LEU A 73 -11.13 -4.49 -1.64
CA LEU A 73 -12.23 -4.77 -2.56
C LEU A 73 -12.85 -6.12 -2.18
N LEU A 74 -14.18 -6.16 -2.07
CA LEU A 74 -14.90 -7.38 -1.69
C LEU A 74 -15.67 -7.99 -2.85
N ARG A 75 -15.82 -9.31 -2.80
CA ARG A 75 -16.83 -10.05 -3.54
C ARG A 75 -18.21 -9.90 -2.88
N GLU A 76 -19.26 -10.31 -3.59
CA GLU A 76 -20.63 -10.27 -3.07
C GLU A 76 -20.82 -11.09 -1.78
N ASP A 77 -20.05 -12.17 -1.61
CA ASP A 77 -20.05 -13.00 -0.40
C ASP A 77 -19.24 -12.38 0.78
N GLY A 78 -18.67 -11.20 0.60
CA GLY A 78 -17.86 -10.47 1.59
C GLY A 78 -16.42 -10.96 1.74
N THR A 79 -15.99 -11.93 0.93
CA THR A 79 -14.58 -12.34 0.88
C THR A 79 -13.74 -11.31 0.12
N VAL A 80 -12.45 -11.21 0.46
CA VAL A 80 -11.54 -10.27 -0.19
C VAL A 80 -11.26 -10.73 -1.61
N LEU A 81 -11.50 -9.84 -2.57
CA LEU A 81 -11.13 -10.00 -3.97
C LEU A 81 -9.67 -9.57 -4.17
N ASN A 82 -9.36 -8.34 -3.77
CA ASN A 82 -8.04 -7.72 -3.83
C ASN A 82 -8.02 -6.49 -2.92
N ASP A 83 -6.91 -5.75 -2.89
CA ASP A 83 -6.83 -4.42 -2.30
C ASP A 83 -6.63 -3.32 -3.35
N ALA A 84 -6.80 -2.07 -2.92
CA ALA A 84 -6.70 -0.91 -3.78
C ALA A 84 -6.31 0.36 -2.99
N THR A 85 -5.88 1.38 -3.73
CA THR A 85 -5.79 2.75 -3.22
C THR A 85 -6.74 3.68 -3.96
N VAL A 86 -7.56 4.40 -3.20
CA VAL A 86 -8.48 5.44 -3.71
C VAL A 86 -7.78 6.78 -3.61
N TRP A 87 -7.74 7.56 -4.69
CA TRP A 87 -7.14 8.89 -4.77
C TRP A 87 -8.22 9.91 -5.08
N MET A 88 -8.49 10.84 -4.17
CA MET A 88 -9.56 11.82 -4.34
C MET A 88 -9.05 13.12 -4.96
N PHE A 89 -9.56 13.49 -6.13
CA PHE A 89 -9.29 14.78 -6.79
C PHE A 89 -10.39 15.80 -6.46
N SER A 90 -11.64 15.35 -6.45
CA SER A 90 -12.82 16.13 -6.05
C SER A 90 -13.91 15.19 -5.54
N PRO A 91 -15.02 15.70 -4.96
CA PRO A 91 -16.18 14.87 -4.61
C PRO A 91 -16.76 14.06 -5.78
N GLU A 92 -16.49 14.47 -7.02
CA GLU A 92 -17.00 13.86 -8.25
C GLU A 92 -15.91 13.18 -9.10
N ARG A 93 -14.66 13.13 -8.61
CA ARG A 93 -13.52 12.56 -9.36
C ARG A 93 -12.54 11.85 -8.44
N TYR A 94 -12.41 10.56 -8.66
CA TYR A 94 -11.47 9.69 -7.95
C TYR A 94 -10.69 8.85 -8.94
N TRP A 95 -9.45 8.54 -8.60
CA TRP A 95 -8.75 7.40 -9.20
C TRP A 95 -8.72 6.23 -8.25
N LEU A 96 -8.72 5.02 -8.81
CA LEU A 96 -8.59 3.77 -8.09
C LEU A 96 -7.44 2.98 -8.71
N PHE A 97 -6.40 2.72 -7.92
CA PHE A 97 -5.32 1.83 -8.30
C PHE A 97 -5.55 0.46 -7.67
N THR A 98 -5.69 -0.57 -8.48
CA THR A 98 -5.86 -1.97 -8.09
C THR A 98 -4.57 -2.75 -8.34
N GLY A 99 -4.43 -3.92 -7.73
CA GLY A 99 -3.24 -4.74 -7.93
C GLY A 99 -3.00 -5.16 -9.39
N ARG A 100 -4.04 -5.16 -10.24
CA ARG A 100 -3.93 -5.52 -11.67
C ARG A 100 -4.99 -4.89 -12.57
N PRO A 101 -4.77 -4.82 -13.89
CA PRO A 101 -5.75 -4.32 -14.86
C PRO A 101 -6.99 -5.21 -14.97
N SER A 102 -6.86 -6.52 -14.75
CA SER A 102 -7.97 -7.48 -14.86
C SER A 102 -9.04 -7.36 -13.77
N ASP A 103 -8.81 -6.53 -12.73
CA ASP A 103 -9.82 -6.26 -11.70
C ASP A 103 -10.95 -5.33 -12.21
N GLY A 104 -10.90 -4.91 -13.49
CA GLY A 104 -11.81 -3.95 -14.11
C GLY A 104 -13.28 -4.30 -14.09
N GLU A 105 -13.64 -5.57 -14.31
CA GLU A 105 -15.05 -6.02 -14.24
C GLU A 105 -15.64 -5.79 -12.85
N CYS A 106 -14.83 -5.95 -11.79
CA CYS A 106 -15.28 -5.63 -10.45
C CYS A 106 -15.55 -4.14 -10.30
N VAL A 107 -14.67 -3.30 -10.85
CA VAL A 107 -14.72 -1.83 -10.74
C VAL A 107 -15.87 -1.22 -11.55
N SER A 108 -16.11 -1.71 -12.77
CA SER A 108 -17.16 -1.20 -13.67
C SER A 108 -18.51 -1.89 -13.47
N GLY A 109 -18.53 -3.13 -12.99
CA GLY A 109 -19.74 -3.96 -12.82
C GLY A 109 -20.62 -3.59 -11.64
N VAL A 110 -20.45 -2.42 -11.02
CA VAL A 110 -21.40 -1.90 -10.03
C VAL A 110 -22.59 -1.33 -10.79
N SER A 111 -23.79 -1.82 -10.48
CA SER A 111 -25.02 -1.45 -11.20
C SER A 111 -25.15 0.07 -11.38
N ALA A 112 -25.33 0.48 -12.64
CA ALA A 112 -25.37 1.85 -13.16
C ALA A 112 -26.59 2.68 -12.71
N VAL A 113 -27.10 2.47 -11.50
CA VAL A 113 -28.29 3.16 -10.96
C VAL A 113 -27.99 4.60 -10.53
N HIS A 114 -26.78 5.09 -10.78
CA HIS A 114 -26.23 6.31 -10.19
C HIS A 114 -25.48 7.13 -11.26
N ASP A 115 -25.36 8.43 -11.05
CA ASP A 115 -24.55 9.35 -11.86
C ASP A 115 -23.06 9.15 -11.55
N ALA A 116 -22.56 7.98 -11.93
CA ALA A 116 -21.18 7.58 -11.80
C ALA A 116 -20.74 6.73 -13.00
N ILE A 117 -19.57 7.04 -13.55
CA ILE A 117 -18.92 6.26 -14.61
C ILE A 117 -17.56 5.82 -14.08
N ALA A 118 -17.28 4.52 -14.18
CA ALA A 118 -15.96 3.96 -13.93
C ALA A 118 -15.34 3.50 -15.24
N ARG A 119 -14.16 4.03 -15.58
CA ARG A 119 -13.45 3.72 -16.83
C ARG A 119 -11.96 3.51 -16.57
N PRO A 120 -11.26 2.70 -17.37
CA PRO A 120 -9.81 2.61 -17.27
C PRO A 120 -9.19 3.97 -17.60
N LEU A 121 -8.10 4.31 -16.92
CA LEU A 121 -7.28 5.46 -17.28
C LEU A 121 -6.48 5.16 -18.56
N ALA A 122 -6.07 6.22 -19.27
CA ALA A 122 -5.06 6.10 -20.31
C ALA A 122 -3.78 5.46 -19.72
N PRO A 123 -2.95 4.78 -20.53
CA PRO A 123 -1.73 4.12 -20.04
C PRO A 123 -0.80 5.06 -19.26
N ARG A 124 -0.26 4.58 -18.14
CA ARG A 124 0.53 5.37 -17.21
C ARG A 124 1.68 4.58 -16.63
N ALA A 125 2.78 5.26 -16.35
CA ALA A 125 3.83 4.72 -15.51
C ALA A 125 3.53 4.97 -14.03
N VAL A 126 3.84 3.98 -13.18
CA VAL A 126 3.81 4.09 -11.73
C VAL A 126 5.20 3.72 -11.21
N ILE A 127 6.01 4.73 -10.91
CA ILE A 127 7.38 4.54 -10.44
C ILE A 127 7.40 4.72 -8.92
N ALA A 128 7.85 3.69 -8.18
CA ALA A 128 7.93 3.76 -6.73
C ALA A 128 9.37 4.00 -6.27
N LEU A 129 9.59 5.09 -5.55
CA LEU A 129 10.86 5.47 -4.92
C LEU A 129 10.75 5.23 -3.42
N GLN A 130 11.42 4.20 -2.90
CA GLN A 130 11.19 3.66 -1.56
C GLN A 130 12.51 3.58 -0.77
N GLY A 131 12.47 3.74 0.55
CA GLY A 131 13.63 3.69 1.44
C GLY A 131 13.87 4.98 2.23
N PRO A 132 14.67 4.93 3.30
CA PRO A 132 14.92 6.09 4.18
C PRO A 132 15.53 7.29 3.45
N ALA A 133 16.28 7.08 2.38
CA ALA A 133 16.89 8.15 1.58
C ALA A 133 16.01 8.63 0.41
N SER A 134 14.84 8.03 0.18
CA SER A 134 13.92 8.39 -0.91
C SER A 134 13.50 9.87 -0.89
N GLY A 135 13.27 10.43 0.30
CA GLY A 135 12.92 11.85 0.44
C GLY A 135 14.05 12.78 0.03
N ALA A 136 15.31 12.43 0.34
CA ALA A 136 16.48 13.22 -0.04
C ALA A 136 16.73 13.15 -1.56
N ALA A 137 16.58 11.96 -2.14
CA ALA A 137 16.65 11.77 -3.59
C ALA A 137 15.57 12.57 -4.32
N LEU A 138 14.31 12.47 -3.91
CA LEU A 138 13.21 13.22 -4.52
C LEU A 138 13.35 14.74 -4.36
N ALA A 139 13.92 15.19 -3.24
CA ALA A 139 14.16 16.61 -2.97
C ALA A 139 15.16 17.24 -3.95
N LYS A 140 16.01 16.46 -4.62
CA LYS A 140 16.88 16.98 -5.70
C LYS A 140 16.10 17.44 -6.92
N LEU A 141 14.92 16.85 -7.16
CA LEU A 141 14.07 17.18 -8.31
C LEU A 141 13.00 18.21 -7.95
N LEU A 142 12.41 18.10 -6.76
CA LEU A 142 11.25 18.92 -6.35
C LEU A 142 11.58 20.05 -5.36
N GLY A 143 12.79 20.04 -4.79
CA GLY A 143 13.15 20.88 -3.65
C GLY A 143 12.66 20.32 -2.32
N SER A 144 13.45 20.56 -1.26
CA SER A 144 13.20 19.95 0.06
C SER A 144 11.89 20.39 0.71
N GLN A 145 11.43 21.63 0.45
CA GLN A 145 10.17 22.12 1.00
C GLN A 145 8.98 21.33 0.44
N ALA A 146 8.94 21.13 -0.88
CA ALA A 146 7.87 20.39 -1.54
C ALA A 146 7.74 18.95 -1.02
N VAL A 147 8.87 18.29 -0.76
CA VAL A 147 8.90 16.92 -0.19
C VAL A 147 8.44 16.92 1.28
N ARG A 148 8.88 17.88 2.09
CA ARG A 148 8.47 17.98 3.51
C ARG A 148 6.97 18.24 3.67
N ASP A 149 6.40 19.05 2.80
CA ASP A 149 4.98 19.41 2.85
C ASP A 149 4.07 18.24 2.42
N LEU A 150 4.62 17.25 1.71
CA LEU A 150 3.89 16.05 1.32
C LEU A 150 3.76 15.07 2.49
N SER A 151 2.62 15.16 3.18
CA SER A 151 2.27 14.24 4.25
C SER A 151 1.91 12.83 3.73
N TYR A 152 2.02 11.81 4.59
CA TYR A 152 1.67 10.43 4.25
C TYR A 152 0.20 10.31 3.79
N PHE A 153 -0.06 9.48 2.76
CA PHE A 153 -1.35 9.36 2.07
C PHE A 153 -1.88 10.69 1.50
N ARG A 154 -0.98 11.59 1.09
CA ARG A 154 -1.31 12.73 0.23
C ARG A 154 -0.61 12.61 -1.11
N PHE A 155 -1.20 13.25 -2.11
CA PHE A 155 -0.63 13.40 -3.43
C PHE A 155 -0.74 14.84 -3.90
N VAL A 156 0.17 15.25 -4.78
CA VAL A 156 0.23 16.58 -5.39
C VAL A 156 0.65 16.48 -6.84
N GLU A 157 0.19 17.41 -7.66
CA GLU A 157 0.71 17.61 -9.02
C GLU A 157 2.05 18.35 -8.97
N ARG A 158 3.03 17.85 -9.70
CA ARG A 158 4.37 18.42 -9.81
C ARG A 158 4.92 18.24 -11.21
N GLU A 159 5.83 19.12 -11.60
CA GLU A 159 6.68 18.92 -12.76
C GLU A 159 7.93 18.14 -12.33
N LEU A 160 8.25 17.08 -13.07
CA LEU A 160 9.51 16.35 -12.98
C LEU A 160 10.19 16.40 -14.35
N PRO A 161 11.48 16.04 -14.45
CA PRO A 161 12.02 15.61 -15.72
C PRO A 161 11.16 14.44 -16.24
N GLY A 162 10.63 14.57 -17.46
CA GLY A 162 9.54 13.70 -17.97
C GLY A 162 8.15 14.38 -17.95
N GLY A 163 7.99 15.56 -17.36
CA GLY A 163 6.77 16.37 -17.43
C GLY A 163 5.83 16.23 -16.22
N PRO A 164 4.53 16.53 -16.40
CA PRO A 164 3.56 16.56 -15.32
C PRO A 164 3.38 15.17 -14.69
N ALA A 165 3.49 15.11 -13.38
CA ALA A 165 3.33 13.89 -12.59
C ALA A 165 2.50 14.13 -11.33
N LEU A 166 1.78 13.10 -10.90
CA LEU A 166 1.31 13.03 -9.52
C LEU A 166 2.41 12.41 -8.66
N VAL A 167 2.73 13.08 -7.57
CA VAL A 167 3.69 12.61 -6.59
C VAL A 167 2.95 12.38 -5.28
N ALA A 168 2.95 11.13 -4.82
CA ALA A 168 2.22 10.73 -3.64
C ALA A 168 3.13 10.07 -2.62
N ARG A 169 2.92 10.35 -1.33
CA ARG A 169 3.69 9.73 -0.26
C ARG A 169 2.96 8.51 0.28
N LEU A 170 3.25 7.36 -0.32
CA LEU A 170 2.82 6.03 0.08
C LEU A 170 3.82 4.99 -0.49
N GLY A 171 3.59 3.72 -0.18
CA GLY A 171 4.45 2.67 -0.69
C GLY A 171 4.14 1.28 -0.16
N TYR A 172 4.82 0.31 -0.76
CA TYR A 172 4.60 -1.13 -0.55
C TYR A 172 5.76 -1.82 0.20
N SER A 173 6.79 -1.07 0.58
CA SER A 173 8.04 -1.58 1.18
C SER A 173 8.07 -1.59 2.72
N GLY A 174 7.15 -0.86 3.37
CA GLY A 174 7.22 -0.55 4.80
C GLY A 174 8.19 0.58 5.16
N GLU A 175 8.92 1.14 4.19
CA GLU A 175 9.81 2.29 4.38
C GLU A 175 9.13 3.62 4.09
N LEU A 176 9.84 4.74 4.36
CA LEU A 176 9.52 6.01 3.71
C LEU A 176 9.51 5.80 2.20
N GLY A 177 8.53 6.35 1.49
CA GLY A 177 8.50 6.23 0.04
C GLY A 177 7.48 7.11 -0.63
N TYR A 178 7.62 7.16 -1.95
CA TYR A 178 6.79 7.93 -2.85
C TYR A 178 6.42 7.08 -4.08
N GLU A 179 5.25 7.33 -4.62
CA GLU A 179 4.81 6.84 -5.93
C GLU A 179 4.65 8.03 -6.86
N ILE A 180 5.25 7.93 -8.04
CA ILE A 180 5.23 8.92 -9.10
C ILE A 180 4.40 8.34 -10.25
N VAL A 181 3.27 8.99 -10.53
CA VAL A 181 2.34 8.58 -11.58
C VAL A 181 2.37 9.60 -12.71
N LEU A 182 2.74 9.16 -13.90
CA LEU A 182 2.88 10.01 -15.09
C LEU A 182 2.44 9.29 -16.36
N ASP A 183 2.39 10.02 -17.47
CA ASP A 183 2.12 9.43 -18.78
C ASP A 183 3.20 8.38 -19.14
N GLU A 184 2.82 7.25 -19.71
CA GLU A 184 3.77 6.17 -20.02
C GLU A 184 4.88 6.60 -20.98
N SER A 185 4.58 7.53 -21.91
CA SER A 185 5.56 8.01 -22.90
C SER A 185 6.74 8.76 -22.26
N ARG A 186 6.60 9.12 -20.98
CA ARG A 186 7.57 9.87 -20.19
C ARG A 186 8.30 9.03 -19.15
N ALA A 187 7.96 7.74 -19.05
CA ALA A 187 8.46 6.85 -18.01
C ALA A 187 9.99 6.78 -17.98
N VAL A 188 10.63 6.68 -19.15
CA VAL A 188 12.08 6.55 -19.27
C VAL A 188 12.79 7.80 -18.77
N ASP A 189 12.33 8.99 -19.17
CA ASP A 189 12.92 10.27 -18.74
C ASP A 189 12.81 10.43 -17.22
N ALA A 190 11.64 10.13 -16.65
CA ALA A 190 11.42 10.21 -15.21
C ALA A 190 12.25 9.19 -14.44
N TRP A 191 12.33 7.95 -14.94
CA TRP A 191 13.14 6.88 -14.34
C TRP A 191 14.61 7.28 -14.28
N GLN A 192 15.18 7.72 -15.39
CA GLN A 192 16.58 8.16 -15.48
C GLN A 192 16.87 9.33 -14.55
N ALA A 193 15.97 10.31 -14.48
CA ALA A 193 16.12 11.45 -13.60
C ALA A 193 16.06 11.07 -12.11
N LEU A 194 15.15 10.18 -11.73
CA LEU A 194 15.05 9.65 -10.37
C LEU A 194 16.30 8.83 -9.99
N ALA A 195 16.76 7.97 -10.89
CA ALA A 195 17.98 7.18 -10.69
C ALA A 195 19.20 8.08 -10.51
N ALA A 196 19.38 9.08 -11.36
CA ALA A 196 20.48 10.05 -11.27
C ALA A 196 20.41 10.87 -9.97
N ALA A 197 19.22 11.36 -9.60
CA ALA A 197 19.01 12.11 -8.36
C ALA A 197 19.30 11.29 -7.10
N GLY A 198 19.01 9.99 -7.14
CA GLY A 198 19.24 9.05 -6.03
C GLY A 198 20.62 8.42 -5.98
N ALA A 199 21.43 8.53 -7.02
CA ALA A 199 22.73 7.85 -7.10
C ALA A 199 23.66 8.19 -5.92
N ALA A 200 23.75 9.47 -5.55
CA ALA A 200 24.54 9.94 -4.40
C ALA A 200 23.97 9.49 -3.04
N TYR A 201 22.75 8.94 -3.03
CA TYR A 201 22.03 8.44 -1.85
C TYR A 201 21.98 6.92 -1.80
N GLY A 202 22.78 6.22 -2.61
CA GLY A 202 22.82 4.76 -2.62
C GLY A 202 21.61 4.11 -3.27
N LEU A 203 20.89 4.84 -4.14
CA LEU A 203 19.76 4.30 -4.88
C LEU A 203 20.18 3.10 -5.74
N ARG A 204 19.36 2.05 -5.70
CA ARG A 204 19.41 0.95 -6.66
C ARG A 204 18.08 0.80 -7.37
N GLU A 205 18.15 0.52 -8.66
CA GLU A 205 17.00 -0.06 -9.37
C GLU A 205 16.69 -1.41 -8.75
N ALA A 206 15.41 -1.68 -8.49
CA ALA A 206 14.97 -2.83 -7.73
C ALA A 206 13.79 -3.50 -8.41
N GLY A 207 13.88 -4.83 -8.51
CA GLY A 207 12.84 -5.65 -9.10
C GLY A 207 11.80 -6.12 -8.08
N PHE A 208 10.78 -6.80 -8.60
CA PHE A 208 9.68 -7.33 -7.79
C PHE A 208 10.16 -8.35 -6.74
N GLY A 209 11.28 -9.05 -6.95
CA GLY A 209 11.84 -9.96 -5.94
C GLY A 209 12.22 -9.24 -4.64
N ALA A 210 12.79 -8.04 -4.74
CA ALA A 210 13.05 -7.20 -3.57
C ALA A 210 11.74 -6.67 -2.95
N ALA A 211 10.80 -6.21 -3.79
CA ALA A 211 9.50 -5.74 -3.34
C ALA A 211 8.70 -6.83 -2.59
N ASP A 212 8.72 -8.07 -3.11
CA ASP A 212 8.03 -9.22 -2.52
C ASP A 212 8.62 -9.59 -1.15
N SER A 213 9.93 -9.47 -0.96
CA SER A 213 10.55 -9.64 0.36
C SER A 213 10.17 -8.51 1.32
N LEU A 214 10.29 -7.25 0.90
CA LEU A 214 10.02 -6.07 1.74
C LEU A 214 8.58 -6.01 2.25
N ARG A 215 7.62 -6.32 1.36
CA ARG A 215 6.19 -6.32 1.68
C ARG A 215 5.82 -7.43 2.67
N ILE A 216 6.49 -8.58 2.60
CA ILE A 216 6.30 -9.69 3.56
C ILE A 216 6.73 -9.23 4.95
N GLU A 217 7.90 -8.59 5.05
CA GLU A 217 8.43 -8.11 6.34
C GLU A 217 7.52 -7.08 7.02
N CYS A 218 6.81 -6.24 6.27
CA CYS A 218 5.84 -5.28 6.83
C CYS A 218 4.41 -5.83 6.93
N GLY A 219 4.18 -7.09 6.57
CA GLY A 219 2.91 -7.79 6.72
C GLY A 219 1.86 -7.43 5.66
N HIS A 220 2.28 -6.98 4.48
CA HIS A 220 1.39 -6.72 3.35
C HIS A 220 1.07 -8.02 2.59
N ILE A 221 -0.22 -8.20 2.28
CA ILE A 221 -0.73 -9.38 1.57
C ILE A 221 -0.80 -9.07 0.08
N LEU A 222 -0.15 -9.87 -0.74
CA LEU A 222 -0.38 -10.00 -2.16
C LEU A 222 -1.52 -11.04 -2.36
N PHE A 223 -2.76 -10.55 -2.33
CA PHE A 223 -3.99 -11.38 -2.30
C PHE A 223 -4.07 -12.47 -3.39
N LEU A 224 -3.39 -12.24 -4.50
CA LEU A 224 -3.39 -13.09 -5.69
C LEU A 224 -2.41 -14.26 -5.61
N ARG A 225 -1.53 -14.25 -4.61
CA ARG A 225 -0.51 -15.25 -4.38
C ARG A 225 -0.75 -15.99 -3.07
N GLU A 226 -1.06 -15.29 -1.99
CA GLU A 226 -1.15 -15.93 -0.66
C GLU A 226 -2.49 -16.63 -0.38
N LEU A 227 -3.55 -16.31 -1.11
CA LEU A 227 -4.87 -16.88 -0.87
C LEU A 227 -5.20 -17.98 -1.88
N ALA A 228 -5.14 -19.24 -1.45
CA ALA A 228 -5.62 -20.37 -2.23
C ALA A 228 -7.15 -20.38 -2.40
N THR A 229 -7.87 -19.83 -1.43
CA THR A 229 -9.33 -19.68 -1.45
C THR A 229 -9.72 -18.30 -0.96
N PRO A 230 -10.83 -17.71 -1.44
CA PRO A 230 -11.35 -16.45 -0.91
C PRO A 230 -11.59 -16.53 0.61
N ARG A 231 -11.27 -15.46 1.34
CA ARG A 231 -11.42 -15.37 2.80
C ARG A 231 -12.05 -14.05 3.20
N LEU A 232 -12.82 -14.04 4.28
CA LEU A 232 -13.33 -12.80 4.89
C LEU A 232 -12.17 -11.97 5.47
N PRO A 233 -12.26 -10.62 5.48
CA PRO A 233 -11.24 -9.75 6.09
C PRO A 233 -10.86 -10.16 7.52
N ALA A 234 -11.85 -10.58 8.33
CA ALA A 234 -11.60 -11.00 9.71
C ALA A 234 -10.73 -12.26 9.83
N ALA A 235 -10.87 -13.21 8.89
CA ALA A 235 -10.06 -14.42 8.86
C ALA A 235 -8.59 -14.13 8.49
N LEU A 236 -8.32 -12.96 7.90
CA LEU A 236 -6.99 -12.49 7.51
C LEU A 236 -6.37 -11.51 8.52
N GLY A 237 -7.03 -11.27 9.66
CA GLY A 237 -6.59 -10.24 10.62
C GLY A 237 -6.80 -8.79 10.13
N LEU A 238 -7.57 -8.61 9.06
CA LEU A 238 -7.80 -7.32 8.39
C LEU A 238 -9.14 -6.66 8.75
N ALA A 239 -9.85 -7.17 9.75
CA ALA A 239 -11.16 -6.62 10.13
C ALA A 239 -11.15 -5.11 10.44
N ARG A 240 -10.03 -4.58 10.95
CA ARG A 240 -9.85 -3.13 11.21
C ARG A 240 -9.91 -2.25 9.97
N LEU A 241 -9.76 -2.84 8.77
CA LEU A 241 -9.85 -2.14 7.50
C LEU A 241 -11.31 -2.02 7.00
N VAL A 242 -12.23 -2.76 7.61
CA VAL A 242 -13.67 -2.66 7.34
C VAL A 242 -14.27 -1.55 8.20
N THR A 243 -14.16 -0.31 7.71
CA THR A 243 -14.66 0.87 8.41
C THR A 243 -15.98 1.42 7.84
N SER A 244 -16.28 1.14 6.58
CA SER A 244 -17.53 1.56 5.92
C SER A 244 -18.76 1.02 6.68
N ALA A 245 -19.78 1.87 6.80
CA ALA A 245 -21.10 1.53 7.34
C ALA A 245 -22.17 1.39 6.28
N ASP A 246 -21.78 1.53 5.02
CA ASP A 246 -22.73 1.58 3.92
C ASP A 246 -23.38 0.20 3.74
N SER A 247 -24.71 0.15 3.84
CA SER A 247 -25.49 -1.07 3.62
C SER A 247 -25.41 -1.56 2.17
N ALA A 248 -25.02 -0.70 1.23
CA ALA A 248 -24.80 -1.05 -0.16
C ALA A 248 -23.39 -1.60 -0.43
N MET A 249 -22.49 -1.61 0.56
CA MET A 249 -21.18 -2.25 0.43
C MET A 249 -21.35 -3.73 0.10
N ARG A 250 -20.67 -4.20 -0.95
CA ARG A 250 -20.63 -5.62 -1.31
C ARG A 250 -20.23 -6.46 -0.10
N GLY A 251 -21.01 -7.50 0.17
CA GLY A 251 -20.77 -8.40 1.29
C GLY A 251 -20.89 -7.76 2.69
N GLU A 252 -21.62 -6.64 2.85
CA GLU A 252 -21.82 -5.99 4.17
C GLU A 252 -22.30 -6.97 5.23
N SER A 253 -23.28 -7.81 4.91
CA SER A 253 -23.87 -8.76 5.87
C SER A 253 -22.81 -9.71 6.46
N ALA A 254 -21.85 -10.15 5.65
CA ALA A 254 -20.78 -11.07 6.05
C ALA A 254 -19.59 -10.33 6.69
N ALA A 255 -19.10 -9.26 6.05
CA ALA A 255 -17.90 -8.55 6.49
C ALA A 255 -18.18 -7.53 7.63
N GLY A 256 -19.32 -6.84 7.58
CA GLY A 256 -19.74 -5.81 8.53
C GLY A 256 -20.19 -6.35 9.90
N GLY A 257 -20.57 -7.64 9.97
CA GLY A 257 -20.95 -8.30 11.22
C GLY A 257 -19.84 -8.34 12.29
N PHE A 258 -18.57 -8.25 11.90
CA PHE A 258 -17.46 -8.17 12.86
C PHE A 258 -17.35 -6.78 13.50
N ARG A 259 -17.56 -5.70 12.73
CA ARG A 259 -17.56 -4.32 13.25
C ARG A 259 -18.62 -4.11 14.34
N ARG A 260 -19.83 -4.66 14.13
CA ARG A 260 -20.92 -4.63 15.11
C ARG A 260 -20.50 -5.26 16.45
N ARG A 261 -19.68 -6.31 16.42
CA ARG A 261 -19.16 -7.00 17.62
C ARG A 261 -18.03 -6.23 18.33
N VAL A 262 -17.11 -5.61 17.58
CA VAL A 262 -16.02 -4.81 18.16
C VAL A 262 -16.53 -3.52 18.82
N HIS A 263 -17.53 -2.85 18.23
CA HIS A 263 -18.17 -1.70 18.87
C HIS A 263 -19.00 -2.09 20.09
N ALA A 264 -19.65 -3.25 20.09
CA ALA A 264 -20.37 -3.76 21.25
C ALA A 264 -19.45 -4.14 22.43
N ALA A 265 -18.18 -4.47 22.16
CA ALA A 265 -17.22 -4.94 23.18
C ALA A 265 -16.32 -3.83 23.78
N GLY A 266 -16.61 -2.54 23.57
CA GLY A 266 -15.89 -1.44 24.25
C GLY A 266 -14.40 -1.32 23.84
N GLY A 267 -14.13 -1.24 22.54
CA GLY A 267 -12.81 -1.35 21.91
C GLY A 267 -11.60 -0.76 22.67
N HIS A 268 -10.72 -1.65 23.13
CA HIS A 268 -9.35 -1.34 23.51
C HIS A 268 -8.56 -0.96 22.25
N ARG A 269 -8.06 0.28 22.16
CA ARG A 269 -7.18 0.74 21.08
C ARG A 269 -5.79 0.10 21.23
N ASP A 270 -5.55 -1.03 20.59
CA ASP A 270 -4.20 -1.58 20.48
C ASP A 270 -3.43 -0.83 19.37
N ARG A 271 -2.47 0.01 19.77
CA ARG A 271 -1.69 0.92 18.89
C ARG A 271 -0.52 0.23 18.19
N ARG A 272 -0.68 -1.02 17.74
CA ARG A 272 0.43 -1.83 17.16
C ARG A 272 0.48 -1.89 15.64
N PHE A 273 0.11 -0.82 14.96
CA PHE A 273 0.56 -0.55 13.59
C PHE A 273 0.94 0.93 13.49
N GLY A 274 2.25 1.19 13.40
CA GLY A 274 2.83 2.54 13.30
C GLY A 274 3.78 2.94 14.43
N ARG A 275 4.77 2.11 14.78
CA ARG A 275 6.09 2.51 15.31
C ARG A 275 6.97 1.29 15.59
N ALA A 276 8.07 1.15 14.83
CA ALA A 276 9.44 1.09 15.36
C ALA A 276 10.45 0.98 14.19
N PRO A 277 11.36 1.94 14.01
CA PRO A 277 12.68 1.66 13.44
C PRO A 277 13.56 1.04 14.53
N VAL A 278 14.38 0.06 14.16
CA VAL A 278 15.49 -0.43 15.00
C VAL A 278 16.74 0.35 14.62
N GLY A 279 17.35 1.03 15.60
CA GLY A 279 18.78 1.38 15.59
C GLY A 279 19.15 2.82 15.22
N ALA A 280 19.16 3.72 16.21
CA ALA A 280 20.20 4.76 16.33
C ALA A 280 20.31 5.18 17.80
N SER A 281 21.54 5.13 18.31
CA SER A 281 21.98 5.29 19.69
C SER A 281 21.83 6.70 20.28
N GLY A 282 21.57 6.77 21.60
CA GLY A 282 22.10 7.82 22.48
C GLY A 282 21.07 8.53 23.37
N GLY A 283 21.26 8.45 24.70
CA GLY A 283 20.72 9.41 25.67
C GLY A 283 19.89 8.82 26.81
N ASP A 284 20.49 8.78 28.01
CA ASP A 284 19.91 8.41 29.31
C ASP A 284 18.58 9.12 29.67
N HIS A 285 17.62 8.37 30.24
CA HIS A 285 17.22 8.49 31.65
C HIS A 285 15.99 7.62 32.01
N GLU A 286 16.20 6.82 33.07
CA GLU A 286 15.30 6.41 34.16
C GLU A 286 13.98 5.62 33.94
N ARG A 287 14.06 4.37 34.44
CA ARG A 287 13.17 3.64 35.37
C ARG A 287 11.68 3.42 35.04
N GLY A 288 11.29 2.15 34.94
CA GLY A 288 9.89 1.73 35.12
C GLY A 288 9.57 0.25 34.82
N GLY A 289 9.98 -0.67 35.70
CA GLY A 289 9.23 -1.89 36.08
C GLY A 289 8.87 -2.96 35.03
N PHE A 290 9.67 -4.02 34.94
CA PHE A 290 9.27 -5.32 34.39
C PHE A 290 8.46 -6.12 35.40
N ALA A 291 7.27 -6.61 35.02
CA ALA A 291 6.53 -7.62 35.75
C ALA A 291 7.00 -9.03 35.32
N HIS A 292 7.60 -9.74 36.28
CA HIS A 292 7.93 -11.16 36.21
C HIS A 292 6.68 -12.03 36.02
N VAL A 293 6.72 -12.94 35.06
CA VAL A 293 5.89 -14.15 35.07
C VAL A 293 6.73 -15.27 35.71
N ARG A 294 6.35 -15.70 36.92
CA ARG A 294 6.85 -16.92 37.56
C ARG A 294 5.75 -17.98 37.53
N GLY A 295 6.17 -19.22 37.27
CA GLY A 295 5.64 -20.39 37.96
C GLY A 295 4.77 -21.32 37.13
N ALA A 296 5.37 -22.37 36.58
CA ALA A 296 4.73 -23.68 36.52
C ALA A 296 5.79 -24.74 36.86
N ASP A 297 5.39 -25.66 37.73
CA ASP A 297 6.17 -26.50 38.62
C ASP A 297 7.18 -27.46 37.97
N ARG A 298 8.28 -27.65 38.70
CA ARG A 298 9.17 -28.82 38.61
C ARG A 298 8.81 -29.81 39.71
N ALA A 299 8.27 -30.96 39.31
CA ALA A 299 8.51 -32.26 39.93
C ALA A 299 8.69 -33.22 38.75
N GLY A 300 9.77 -33.97 38.55
CA GLY A 300 10.85 -34.43 39.40
C GLY A 300 11.13 -35.85 38.90
N LEU A 301 12.32 -36.12 38.36
CA LEU A 301 12.93 -37.45 38.45
C LEU A 301 14.40 -37.37 38.08
N ARG A 302 15.20 -38.00 38.95
CA ARG A 302 16.65 -38.05 38.93
C ARG A 302 17.17 -39.06 37.90
N ALA A 303 18.32 -38.69 37.33
CA ALA A 303 19.51 -39.51 37.07
C ALA A 303 19.35 -40.97 36.59
N ARG A 304 20.01 -41.28 35.46
CA ARG A 304 21.05 -42.32 35.39
C ARG A 304 22.04 -41.97 34.27
N ARG A 305 23.32 -41.89 34.65
CA ARG A 305 24.48 -41.98 33.75
C ARG A 305 24.67 -43.45 33.38
N ALA A 306 24.86 -43.71 32.10
CA ALA A 306 25.87 -44.59 31.50
C ALA A 306 26.07 -44.11 30.06
#